data_AF-A0A9D4MM24-F1
#
_entry.id   AF-A0A9D4MM24-F1
#
_cell.length_a   1.000
_cell.length_b   1.000
_cell.length_c   1.000
_cell.angle_alpha   90.00
_cell.angle_beta   90.00
_cell.angle_gamma   90.00
#
_symmetry.space_group_name_H-M   'P 1'
#
loop_
_entity.id
_entity.type
_entity.pdbx_description
1 polymer ?
#
loop_
_entity_poly.entity_id
_entity_poly.type
_entity_poly.pdbx_seq_one_letter_code
_entity_poly.pdbx_strand_id
1 'polypeptide(L)' 'MSLNAVQFCYDHQIILYCLLENATQVLKPCDVGFFYPLKSAWKRQVKSWHTEHLGQTFTKKQFPGVFRK' A
#
# COMPACT_ATOMS: atom_id res chain seq x y z
N MET A 1 -13.61 6.80 15.00
CA MET A 1 -12.48 7.71 15.32
C MET A 1 -12.33 7.84 16.83
N SER A 2 -11.11 7.78 17.39
CA SER A 2 -10.87 7.90 18.83
C SER A 2 -10.65 9.35 19.26
N LEU A 3 -11.04 9.70 20.49
CA LEU A 3 -10.89 11.05 21.04
C LEU A 3 -9.43 11.51 21.08
N ASN A 4 -8.50 10.62 21.43
CA ASN A 4 -7.06 10.91 21.47
C ASN A 4 -6.51 11.34 20.10
N ALA A 5 -6.97 10.71 19.01
CA ALA A 5 -6.51 11.06 17.67
C ALA A 5 -7.01 12.44 17.23
N VAL A 6 -8.25 12.80 17.61
CA VAL A 6 -8.83 14.11 17.33
C VAL A 6 -8.08 15.21 18.09
N GLN A 7 -7.82 15.00 19.38
CA GLN A 7 -7.08 15.96 20.20
C GLN A 7 -5.67 16.18 19.66
N PHE A 8 -4.95 15.11 19.32
CA PHE A 8 -3.63 15.20 18.70
C PHE A 8 -3.66 16.02 17.39
N CYS A 9 -4.63 15.75 16.51
CA CYS A 9 -4.73 16.50 15.27
C CYS A 9 -5.01 17.99 15.52
N TYR A 10 -5.87 18.30 16.49
CA TYR A 10 -6.17 19.68 16.89
C TYR A 10 -4.92 20.40 17.41
N ASP A 11 -4.21 19.78 18.37
CA ASP A 11 -3.03 20.37 19.02
C ASP A 11 -1.88 20.62 18.02
N HIS A 12 -1.78 19.79 16.98
CA HIS A 12 -0.74 19.89 15.95
C HIS A 12 -1.19 20.59 14.66
N GLN A 13 -2.36 21.25 14.65
CA GLN A 13 -2.93 21.91 13.47
C GLN A 13 -3.04 20.99 12.22
N ILE A 14 -3.29 19.71 12.46
CA ILE A 14 -3.53 18.71 11.41
C ILE A 14 -5.01 18.72 11.06
N ILE A 15 -5.33 18.95 9.79
CA ILE A 15 -6.70 18.85 9.30
C ILE A 15 -7.10 17.38 9.24
N LEU A 16 -8.00 16.98 10.14
CA LEU A 16 -8.58 15.64 10.12
C LEU A 16 -9.74 15.58 9.11
N TYR A 17 -9.54 14.85 8.02
CA TYR A 17 -10.58 14.65 7.00
C TYR A 17 -11.40 13.39 7.28
N CYS A 18 -12.72 13.56 7.47
CA CYS A 18 -13.64 12.45 7.68
C CYS A 18 -14.00 11.78 6.35
N LEU A 19 -13.33 10.67 6.06
CA LEU A 19 -13.70 9.79 4.95
C LEU A 19 -14.89 8.91 5.37
N LEU A 20 -15.84 8.67 4.46
CA LEU A 20 -16.99 7.81 4.74
C LEU A 20 -16.52 6.41 5.16
N GLU A 21 -17.09 5.87 6.23
CA GLU A 21 -16.94 4.45 6.56
C GLU A 21 -17.62 3.65 5.44
N ASN A 22 -16.90 2.68 4.86
CA ASN A 22 -17.25 1.94 3.63
C ASN A 22 -17.18 2.73 2.31
N ALA A 23 -16.58 3.92 2.29
CA ALA A 23 -16.15 4.52 1.04
C ALA A 23 -15.30 3.50 0.27
N THR A 24 -15.62 3.29 -1.02
CA THR A 24 -14.84 2.42 -1.90
C THR A 24 -13.36 2.78 -1.75
N GLN A 25 -12.48 1.78 -1.77
CA GLN A 25 -11.03 1.97 -1.70
C GLN A 25 -10.50 2.99 -2.74
N VAL A 26 -11.32 3.30 -3.75
CA VAL A 26 -11.14 4.33 -4.77
C VAL A 26 -11.18 5.77 -4.22
N LEU A 27 -11.96 6.05 -3.17
CA LEU A 27 -12.10 7.41 -2.64
C LEU A 27 -10.93 7.81 -1.71
N LYS A 28 -10.13 6.84 -1.28
CA LYS A 28 -8.99 7.08 -0.37
C LYS A 28 -7.77 7.44 -1.21
N PRO A 29 -7.27 8.69 -1.16
CA PRO A 29 -6.17 9.14 -2.02
C PRO A 29 -4.91 8.30 -1.84
N CYS A 30 -4.63 7.84 -0.62
CA CYS A 30 -3.49 6.96 -0.33
C CYS A 30 -3.64 5.59 -1.00
N ASP A 31 -4.86 5.04 -1.02
CA ASP A 31 -5.11 3.74 -1.64
C ASP A 31 -4.98 3.80 -3.17
N VAL A 32 -5.44 4.86 -3.80
CA VAL A 32 -5.36 5.02 -5.27
C VAL A 32 -3.99 5.53 -5.70
N GLY A 33 -3.46 6.55 -5.03
CA GLY A 33 -2.23 7.23 -5.42
C GLY A 33 -0.97 6.45 -5.07
N PHE A 34 -0.96 5.70 -3.96
CA PHE A 34 0.23 5.00 -3.48
C PHE A 34 0.06 3.48 -3.48
N PHE A 35 -0.95 2.95 -2.79
CA PHE A 35 -1.06 1.49 -2.62
C PHE A 35 -1.44 0.76 -3.90
N TYR A 36 -2.29 1.34 -4.75
CA TYR A 36 -2.66 0.74 -6.03
C TYR A 36 -1.46 0.55 -6.97
N PRO A 37 -0.66 1.59 -7.31
CA PRO A 37 0.50 1.39 -8.18
C PRO A 37 1.53 0.46 -7.55
N LEU A 38 1.74 0.52 -6.23
CA LEU A 38 2.63 -0.39 -5.52
C LEU A 38 2.19 -1.85 -5.65
N LYS A 39 0.91 -2.16 -5.38
CA LYS A 39 0.34 -3.51 -5.52
C LYS A 39 0.43 -4.02 -6.96
N SER A 40 0.16 -3.15 -7.93
CA SER A 40 0.24 -3.48 -9.36
C SER A 40 1.68 -3.81 -9.78
N ALA A 41 2.64 -2.98 -9.38
CA ALA A 41 4.06 -3.20 -9.64
C ALA A 41 4.55 -4.50 -8.99
N TRP A 42 4.20 -4.73 -7.72
CA TRP A 42 4.53 -5.96 -7.01
C TRP A 42 4.01 -7.20 -7.73
N LYS A 43 2.72 -7.22 -8.08
CA LYS A 43 2.10 -8.35 -8.79
C LYS A 43 2.80 -8.64 -10.12
N ARG A 44 3.20 -7.60 -10.86
CA ARG A 44 3.94 -7.74 -12.10
C ARG A 44 5.33 -8.35 -11.87
N GLN A 45 6.07 -7.86 -10.89
CA GLN A 45 7.43 -8.33 -10.63
C GLN A 45 7.46 -9.77 -10.10
N VAL A 46 6.56 -10.12 -9.19
CA VAL A 46 6.43 -11.50 -8.71
C VAL A 46 6.06 -12.46 -9.85
N LYS A 47 5.18 -12.02 -10.76
CA LYS A 47 4.83 -12.82 -11.95
C LYS A 47 6.03 -13.03 -12.88
N SER A 48 6.85 -12.00 -13.13
CA SER A 48 8.08 -12.13 -13.92
C SER A 48 9.04 -13.12 -13.26
N TRP A 49 9.27 -12.94 -11.96
CA TRP A 49 10.16 -13.80 -11.20
C TRP A 49 9.75 -15.27 -11.25
N HIS A 50 8.45 -15.58 -11.11
CA HIS A 50 7.95 -16.96 -11.23
C HIS A 50 8.09 -17.54 -12.64
N THR A 51 7.97 -16.70 -13.68
CA THR A 51 8.18 -17.14 -15.07
C THR A 51 9.64 -17.51 -15.31
N GLU A 52 10.56 -16.77 -14.70
CA GLU A 52 12.01 -17.01 -14.78
C GLU A 52 12.47 -18.16 -13.88
N HIS A 53 11.75 -18.43 -12.77
CA HIS A 53 12.12 -19.41 -11.74
C HIS A 53 11.02 -20.47 -11.56
N LEU A 54 10.74 -21.23 -12.62
CA LEU A 54 9.72 -22.28 -12.61
C LEU A 54 9.96 -23.30 -11.49
N GLY A 55 8.91 -23.62 -10.73
CA GLY A 55 8.95 -24.59 -9.63
C GLY A 55 9.57 -24.06 -8.33
N GLN A 56 10.09 -22.83 -8.31
CA GLN A 56 10.65 -22.24 -7.10
C GLN A 56 9.62 -21.43 -6.31
N THR A 57 9.70 -21.51 -4.98
CA THR A 57 8.85 -20.72 -4.09
C THR A 57 9.47 -19.35 -3.84
N PHE A 58 8.68 -18.30 -4.04
CA PHE A 58 9.08 -16.95 -3.69
C PHE A 58 9.08 -16.78 -2.16
N THR A 59 10.19 -16.27 -1.62
CA THR A 59 10.40 -16.01 -0.19
C THR A 59 10.77 -14.54 0.05
N LYS A 60 10.73 -14.10 1.31
CA LYS A 60 11.10 -12.73 1.68
C LYS A 60 12.54 -12.34 1.27
N LYS A 61 13.44 -13.32 1.06
CA LYS A 61 14.81 -13.07 0.61
C LYS A 61 14.89 -12.52 -0.81
N GLN A 62 13.94 -12.90 -1.68
CA GLN A 62 13.89 -12.42 -3.06
C GLN A 62 13.19 -11.06 -3.19
N PHE A 63 12.49 -10.58 -2.15
CA PHE A 63 11.79 -9.29 -2.15
C PHE A 63 12.65 -8.09 -2.62
N PRO A 64 13.86 -7.83 -2.07
CA PRO A 64 14.66 -6.70 -2.53
C PRO A 64 15.17 -6.86 -3.96
N GLY A 65 15.33 -8.10 -4.44
CA GLY A 65 15.85 -8.39 -5.78
C GLY A 65 14.87 -8.04 -6.91
N VAL A 66 13.57 -8.25 -6.67
CA VAL A 66 12.54 -8.05 -7.72
C VAL A 66 12.19 -6.58 -8.00
N PHE A 67 12.70 -5.65 -7.19
CA PHE A 67 12.52 -4.21 -7.41
C PHE A 67 13.80 -3.48 -7.84
N ARG A 68 14.93 -4.19 -7.94
CA ARG A 68 16.17 -3.61 -8.47
C ARG A 68 16.05 -3.53 -9.99
N LYS A 69 16.08 -2.29 -10.51
CA LYS A 69 16.44 -2.00 -11.89
C LYS A 69 17.94 -1.78 -11.97
#